data_AF-A0A3D0RT46-F1
#
_entry.id   AF-A0A3D0RT46-F1
#
_cell.length_a   1.000
_cell.length_b   1.000
_cell.length_c   1.000
_cell.angle_alpha   90.00
_cell.angle_beta   90.00
_cell.angle_gamma   90.00
#
_symmetry.space_group_name_H-M   'P 1'
#
loop_
_entity.id
_entity.type
_entity.pdbx_description
1 polymer ?
#
loop_
_entity_poly.entity_id
_entity_poly.type
_entity_poly.pdbx_seq_one_letter_code
_entity_poly.pdbx_strand_id
1 'polypeptide(L)'
;AAKVDRLFQAILPDKSAGKFSVERKTIIVLAEKVRNNNNQDLADISAVMGEVNQVLDKSIGVKQKYVIKSSGKEHILDISKVDFDALKAIFDKSRKNVEVDRLRGKLNSQLQRLARQNKSRIDFVNKFEKLIADYNAGAMDVDIFFVELISFARSMNEEEQRGVSENLSEEELAVFDILTRPNIQMNKAEREQVKNVSKELLETLKAERLVLDWRKQQKTRASVLTTIRDTLDKLPGIFQKEMYEEKCELIYQHIYDTYESSTTNIYK
;
A
#
# COMPACT_ATOMS: atom_id res chain seq x y z
N ALA A 1 -7.15 -14.74 22.61
CA ALA A 1 -8.02 -13.70 23.20
C ALA A 1 -9.46 -14.15 23.39
N ALA A 2 -10.27 -14.33 22.34
CA ALA A 2 -11.71 -14.61 22.46
C ALA A 2 -12.08 -15.83 23.33
N LYS A 3 -11.27 -16.91 23.27
CA LYS A 3 -11.47 -18.10 24.12
C LYS A 3 -11.22 -17.82 25.60
N VAL A 4 -10.18 -17.05 25.92
CA VAL A 4 -9.84 -16.62 27.30
C VAL A 4 -10.92 -15.70 27.85
N ASP A 5 -11.47 -14.84 27.00
CA ASP A 5 -12.57 -13.95 27.37
C ASP A 5 -13.86 -14.70 27.71
N ARG A 6 -14.27 -15.66 26.87
CA ARG A 6 -15.43 -16.52 27.15
C ARG A 6 -15.26 -17.34 28.43
N LEU A 7 -14.07 -17.91 28.65
CA LEU A 7 -13.81 -18.71 29.86
C LEU A 7 -13.88 -17.84 31.12
N PHE A 8 -13.40 -16.61 31.08
CA PHE A 8 -13.50 -15.69 32.21
C PHE A 8 -14.94 -15.27 32.50
N GLN A 9 -15.74 -14.99 31.47
CA GLN A 9 -17.17 -14.68 31.62
C GLN A 9 -17.96 -15.86 32.20
N ALA A 10 -17.60 -17.09 31.85
CA ALA A 10 -18.23 -18.30 32.38
C ALA A 10 -17.95 -18.57 33.87
N ILE A 11 -16.90 -17.95 34.43
CA ILE A 11 -16.51 -18.11 35.84
C ILE A 11 -17.18 -17.02 36.72
N LEU A 12 -17.76 -15.96 36.13
CA LEU A 12 -18.55 -14.99 36.90
C LEU A 12 -19.89 -15.62 37.33
N PRO A 13 -20.32 -15.46 38.60
CA PRO A 13 -19.92 -14.41 39.56
C PRO A 13 -18.95 -14.87 40.67
N ASP A 14 -18.15 -15.91 40.44
CA ASP A 14 -17.26 -16.47 41.46
C ASP A 14 -16.22 -15.43 41.97
N LYS A 15 -16.07 -15.31 43.29
CA LYS A 15 -15.12 -14.38 43.94
C LYS A 15 -13.66 -14.67 43.57
N SER A 16 -13.34 -15.89 43.15
CA SER A 16 -12.01 -16.30 42.69
C SER A 16 -11.67 -15.77 41.28
N ALA A 17 -12.67 -15.33 40.49
CA ALA A 17 -12.47 -14.77 39.15
C ALA A 17 -11.57 -13.53 39.15
N GLY A 18 -11.58 -12.74 40.24
CA GLY A 18 -10.73 -11.56 40.38
C GLY A 18 -9.22 -11.85 40.22
N LYS A 19 -8.78 -13.07 40.54
CA LYS A 19 -7.37 -13.49 40.42
C LYS A 19 -6.90 -13.56 38.96
N PHE A 20 -7.80 -13.92 38.05
CA PHE A 20 -7.49 -14.11 36.62
C PHE A 20 -7.73 -12.85 35.78
N SER A 21 -8.24 -11.78 36.39
CA SER A 21 -8.57 -10.53 35.70
C SER A 21 -7.33 -9.87 35.07
N VAL A 22 -6.21 -9.86 35.79
CA VAL A 22 -4.94 -9.27 35.33
C VAL A 22 -4.37 -10.07 34.15
N GLU A 23 -4.33 -11.39 34.25
CA GLU A 23 -3.80 -12.29 33.20
C GLU A 23 -4.67 -12.26 31.94
N ARG A 24 -6.01 -12.29 32.09
CA ARG A 24 -6.95 -12.06 30.99
C ARG A 24 -6.64 -10.74 30.29
N LYS A 25 -6.54 -9.65 31.06
CA LYS A 25 -6.34 -8.31 30.51
C LYS A 25 -5.01 -8.20 29.77
N THR A 26 -3.93 -8.78 30.30
CA THR A 26 -2.65 -8.86 29.59
C THR A 26 -2.76 -9.64 28.29
N ILE A 27 -3.43 -10.80 28.27
CA ILE A 27 -3.60 -11.61 27.05
C ILE A 27 -4.47 -10.89 26.01
N ILE A 28 -5.52 -10.18 26.44
CA ILE A 28 -6.38 -9.39 25.55
C ILE A 28 -5.59 -8.22 24.96
N VAL A 29 -4.92 -7.42 25.78
CA VAL A 29 -4.12 -6.27 25.33
C VAL A 29 -2.96 -6.72 24.43
N LEU A 30 -2.31 -7.85 24.74
CA LEU A 30 -1.26 -8.42 23.91
C LEU A 30 -1.84 -8.86 22.56
N ALA A 31 -2.98 -9.55 22.54
CA ALA A 31 -3.63 -9.97 21.32
C ALA A 31 -4.15 -8.79 20.48
N GLU A 32 -4.65 -7.74 21.11
CA GLU A 32 -5.06 -6.49 20.45
C GLU A 32 -3.84 -5.77 19.85
N LYS A 33 -2.73 -5.65 20.59
CA LYS A 33 -1.49 -5.10 20.04
C LYS A 33 -0.93 -5.93 18.90
N VAL A 34 -1.00 -7.25 19.00
CA VAL A 34 -0.58 -8.15 17.92
C VAL A 34 -1.50 -8.01 16.72
N ARG A 35 -2.83 -7.91 16.90
CA ARG A 35 -3.79 -7.70 15.81
C ARG A 35 -3.62 -6.33 15.15
N ASN A 36 -3.50 -5.26 15.92
CA ASN A 36 -3.28 -3.92 15.40
C ASN A 36 -1.93 -3.80 14.66
N ASN A 37 -0.91 -4.54 15.09
CA ASN A 37 0.36 -4.64 14.38
C ASN A 37 0.33 -5.63 13.18
N ASN A 38 -0.62 -6.57 13.17
CA ASN A 38 -0.81 -7.58 12.12
C ASN A 38 -2.06 -7.29 11.27
N ASN A 39 -2.60 -6.06 11.25
CA ASN A 39 -3.84 -5.78 10.51
C ASN A 39 -3.62 -5.99 9.00
N GLN A 40 -3.92 -7.22 8.61
CA GLN A 40 -4.25 -7.73 7.28
C GLN A 40 -5.74 -7.51 6.96
N ASP A 41 -6.52 -6.83 7.80
CA ASP A 41 -7.94 -6.60 7.52
C ASP A 41 -8.19 -5.26 6.82
N LEU A 42 -8.72 -5.40 5.61
CA LEU A 42 -8.91 -4.46 4.50
C LEU A 42 -10.01 -3.39 4.69
N ALA A 43 -10.23 -2.83 5.87
CA ALA A 43 -11.28 -1.82 6.00
C ALA A 43 -11.00 -0.72 7.02
N ASP A 44 -10.92 0.50 6.48
CA ASP A 44 -11.33 1.78 7.08
C ASP A 44 -10.63 2.23 8.39
N ILE A 45 -9.50 2.93 8.23
CA ILE A 45 -8.72 3.49 9.35
C ILE A 45 -9.13 4.94 9.67
N SER A 46 -10.19 5.48 9.05
CA SER A 46 -10.59 6.87 9.33
C SER A 46 -11.43 7.02 10.61
N ALA A 47 -12.04 5.94 11.11
CA ALA A 47 -12.97 6.00 12.25
C ALA A 47 -12.32 5.75 13.63
N VAL A 48 -11.22 4.98 13.70
CA VAL A 48 -10.71 4.47 15.00
C VAL A 48 -9.72 5.44 15.69
N MET A 49 -9.17 6.41 14.96
CA MET A 49 -8.22 7.39 15.53
C MET A 49 -8.88 8.42 16.48
N GLY A 50 -10.20 8.60 16.41
CA GLY A 50 -10.95 9.54 17.25
C GLY A 50 -11.27 9.02 18.65
N GLU A 51 -11.59 7.73 18.81
CA GLU A 51 -12.07 7.16 20.08
C GLU A 51 -10.95 6.78 21.05
N VAL A 52 -9.72 6.57 20.58
CA VAL A 52 -8.58 6.18 21.42
C VAL A 52 -8.13 7.29 22.38
N ASN A 53 -8.32 8.57 22.04
CA ASN A 53 -7.87 9.67 22.89
C ASN A 53 -8.83 10.03 24.04
N GLN A 54 -10.11 9.67 23.98
CA GLN A 54 -11.07 10.01 25.05
C GLN A 54 -11.12 8.98 26.18
N VAL A 55 -10.75 7.72 25.94
CA VAL A 55 -10.82 6.66 26.96
C VAL A 55 -9.56 6.63 27.85
N LEU A 56 -8.50 7.34 27.46
CA LEU A 56 -7.21 7.33 28.16
C LEU A 56 -7.11 8.28 29.37
N ASP A 57 -8.06 9.20 29.57
CA ASP A 57 -8.02 10.15 30.69
C ASP A 57 -8.76 9.67 31.97
N LYS A 58 -9.53 8.58 31.91
CA LYS A 58 -10.39 8.16 33.04
C LYS A 58 -9.90 7.01 33.91
N SER A 59 -8.65 6.55 33.78
CA SER A 59 -8.20 5.39 34.58
C SER A 59 -6.72 5.39 34.97
N ILE A 60 -6.16 6.56 35.27
CA ILE A 60 -4.85 6.64 35.93
C ILE A 60 -5.06 6.70 37.44
N GLY A 61 -5.25 5.52 38.02
CA GLY A 61 -5.20 5.28 39.45
C GLY A 61 -4.09 4.29 39.79
N VAL A 62 -2.94 4.85 40.19
CA VAL A 62 -1.95 4.24 41.12
C VAL A 62 -0.92 3.23 40.56
N LYS A 63 0.32 3.76 40.49
CA LYS A 63 1.65 3.16 40.78
C LYS A 63 2.09 1.91 40.02
N GLN A 64 2.85 2.12 38.94
CA GLN A 64 4.31 1.92 38.91
C GLN A 64 4.85 2.37 37.54
N LYS A 65 5.76 3.36 37.57
CA LYS A 65 6.44 3.89 36.38
C LYS A 65 7.43 2.86 35.85
N TYR A 66 7.04 2.08 34.86
CA TYR A 66 7.97 1.71 33.80
C TYR A 66 7.79 2.74 32.69
N VAL A 67 8.73 3.68 32.62
CA VAL A 67 8.84 4.59 31.49
C VAL A 67 9.30 3.73 30.32
N ILE A 68 8.34 3.24 29.53
CA ILE A 68 8.59 3.02 28.11
C ILE A 68 8.99 4.41 27.62
N LYS A 69 10.29 4.63 27.42
CA LYS A 69 10.73 5.79 26.67
C LYS A 69 10.23 5.55 25.26
N SER A 70 9.00 5.96 25.00
CA SER A 70 8.57 6.42 23.70
C SER A 70 9.51 7.56 23.36
N SER A 71 10.67 7.25 22.80
CA SER A 71 11.38 8.19 21.94
C SER A 71 10.49 8.38 20.72
N GLY A 72 9.43 9.16 20.93
CA GLY A 72 8.55 9.72 19.93
C GLY A 72 9.39 10.63 19.06
N LYS A 73 10.01 10.01 18.07
CA LYS A 73 10.08 10.61 16.75
C LYS A 73 9.46 9.54 15.86
N GLU A 74 8.24 9.81 15.43
CA GLU A 74 7.77 9.29 14.15
C GLU A 74 8.76 9.78 13.09
N HIS A 75 9.91 9.11 13.01
CA HIS A 75 10.72 9.21 11.82
C HIS A 75 9.91 8.48 10.76
N ILE A 76 9.10 9.26 10.05
CA ILE A 76 8.83 9.05 8.63
C ILE A 76 10.23 8.93 8.02
N LEU A 77 10.76 7.71 7.97
CA LEU A 77 12.01 7.43 7.29
C LEU A 77 11.63 7.55 5.82
N ASP A 78 12.07 8.63 5.19
CA ASP A 78 12.11 8.77 3.75
C ASP A 78 13.05 7.67 3.23
N ILE A 79 12.47 6.56 2.74
CA ILE A 79 13.19 5.34 2.35
C ILE A 79 14.21 5.62 1.23
N SER A 80 14.03 6.73 0.50
CA SER A 80 14.98 7.23 -0.50
C SER A 80 16.32 7.71 0.07
N LYS A 81 16.41 7.99 1.39
CA LYS A 81 17.61 8.54 2.06
C LYS A 81 18.16 7.64 3.17
N VAL A 82 17.76 6.37 3.16
CA VAL A 82 18.10 5.43 4.22
C VAL A 82 19.53 4.93 4.07
N ASP A 83 20.35 5.22 5.07
CA ASP A 83 21.65 4.57 5.24
C ASP A 83 21.42 3.13 5.74
N PHE A 84 21.49 2.19 4.80
CA PHE A 84 21.27 0.77 5.04
C PHE A 84 22.33 0.16 5.97
N ASP A 85 23.53 0.72 6.00
CA ASP A 85 24.61 0.26 6.88
C ASP A 85 24.37 0.73 8.31
N ALA A 86 23.87 1.96 8.48
CA ALA A 86 23.41 2.46 9.78
C ALA A 86 22.21 1.67 10.31
N LEU A 87 21.26 1.28 9.45
CA LEU A 87 20.14 0.43 9.81
C LEU A 87 20.59 -0.94 10.31
N LYS A 88 21.56 -1.55 9.64
CA LYS A 88 22.15 -2.83 10.06
C LYS A 88 22.85 -2.72 11.41
N ALA A 89 23.60 -1.64 11.65
CA ALA A 89 24.23 -1.38 12.93
C ALA A 89 23.23 -1.16 14.09
N ILE A 90 22.06 -0.57 13.81
CA ILE A 90 20.96 -0.44 14.79
C ILE A 90 20.32 -1.80 15.04
N PHE A 91 20.11 -2.59 13.99
CA PHE A 91 19.53 -3.93 14.06
C PHE A 91 20.37 -4.86 14.96
N ASP A 92 21.70 -4.86 14.80
CA ASP A 92 22.61 -5.68 15.61
C ASP A 92 22.62 -5.31 17.11
N LYS A 93 22.26 -4.07 17.44
CA LYS A 93 22.24 -3.54 18.82
C LYS A 93 20.86 -3.56 19.48
N SER A 94 19.82 -3.94 18.74
CA SER A 94 18.42 -3.83 19.17
C SER A 94 17.71 -5.18 19.21
N ARG A 95 16.41 -5.18 19.51
CA ARG A 95 15.59 -6.40 19.47
C ARG A 95 15.26 -6.73 18.03
N LYS A 96 16.06 -7.59 17.42
CA LYS A 96 15.97 -8.01 16.00
C LYS A 96 14.53 -8.23 15.50
N ASN A 97 13.76 -9.07 16.18
CA ASN A 97 12.37 -9.37 15.78
C ASN A 97 11.47 -8.13 15.73
N VAL A 98 11.65 -7.18 16.67
CA VAL A 98 10.85 -5.96 16.73
C VAL A 98 11.19 -5.03 15.57
N GLU A 99 12.47 -4.88 15.23
CA GLU A 99 12.88 -4.04 14.11
C GLU A 99 12.49 -4.63 12.75
N VAL A 100 12.56 -5.96 12.62
CA VAL A 100 12.06 -6.68 11.43
C VAL A 100 10.56 -6.47 11.25
N ASP A 101 9.76 -6.66 12.31
CA ASP A 101 8.32 -6.46 12.23
C ASP A 101 7.96 -5.00 11.90
N ARG A 102 8.72 -4.04 12.45
CA ARG A 102 8.56 -2.61 12.16
C ARG A 102 8.89 -2.29 10.71
N LEU A 103 10.00 -2.82 10.19
CA LEU A 103 10.39 -2.63 8.80
C LEU A 103 9.35 -3.26 7.86
N ARG A 104 8.92 -4.49 8.14
CA ARG A 104 7.85 -5.18 7.42
C ARG A 104 6.58 -4.34 7.35
N GLY A 105 6.12 -3.80 8.49
CA GLY A 105 4.93 -2.96 8.54
C GLY A 105 5.04 -1.71 7.68
N LYS A 106 6.18 -1.02 7.72
CA LYS A 106 6.44 0.16 6.89
C LYS A 106 6.45 -0.17 5.39
N LEU A 107 7.17 -1.23 5.00
CA LEU A 107 7.24 -1.67 3.60
C LEU A 107 5.86 -2.06 3.09
N ASN A 108 5.05 -2.74 3.91
CA ASN A 108 3.67 -3.06 3.55
C ASN A 108 2.85 -1.80 3.27
N SER A 109 2.87 -0.81 4.16
CA SER A 109 2.12 0.44 3.96
C SER A 109 2.56 1.20 2.71
N GLN A 110 3.87 1.26 2.43
CA GLN A 110 4.38 1.88 1.20
C GLN A 110 3.97 1.08 -0.04
N LEU A 111 4.06 -0.24 0.01
CA LEU A 111 3.72 -1.12 -1.10
C LEU A 111 2.24 -1.02 -1.47
N GLN A 112 1.36 -1.01 -0.47
CA GLN A 112 -0.08 -0.82 -0.70
C GLN A 112 -0.38 0.54 -1.35
N ARG A 113 0.33 1.60 -0.95
CA ARG A 113 0.21 2.91 -1.61
C ARG A 113 0.66 2.84 -3.08
N LEU A 114 1.83 2.27 -3.35
CA LEU A 114 2.36 2.14 -4.71
C LEU A 114 1.48 1.25 -5.60
N ALA A 115 0.98 0.14 -5.08
CA ALA A 115 0.12 -0.79 -5.80
C ALA A 115 -1.27 -0.20 -6.08
N ARG A 116 -1.79 0.63 -5.16
CA ARG A 116 -3.03 1.38 -5.38
C ARG A 116 -2.90 2.36 -6.53
N GLN A 117 -1.79 3.11 -6.59
CA GLN A 117 -1.52 4.07 -7.65
C GLN A 117 -1.31 3.39 -9.00
N ASN A 118 -0.68 2.21 -9.02
CA ASN A 118 -0.41 1.50 -10.26
C ASN A 118 -0.63 -0.01 -10.09
N LYS A 119 -1.75 -0.50 -10.65
CA LYS A 119 -2.15 -1.93 -10.60
C LYS A 119 -1.11 -2.86 -11.24
N SER A 120 -0.24 -2.34 -12.10
CA SER A 120 0.85 -3.11 -12.72
C SER A 120 1.86 -3.64 -11.68
N ARG A 121 1.91 -3.04 -10.49
CA ARG A 121 2.86 -3.38 -9.42
C ARG A 121 2.42 -4.59 -8.56
N ILE A 122 1.42 -5.34 -9.00
CA ILE A 122 0.97 -6.57 -8.31
C ILE A 122 2.11 -7.57 -8.11
N ASP A 123 3.09 -7.61 -9.01
CA ASP A 123 4.27 -8.48 -8.88
C ASP A 123 5.09 -8.18 -7.61
N PHE A 124 5.15 -6.91 -7.17
CA PHE A 124 5.81 -6.54 -5.91
C PHE A 124 5.02 -7.02 -4.70
N VAL A 125 3.68 -6.95 -4.76
CA VAL A 125 2.79 -7.51 -3.73
C VAL A 125 3.04 -9.01 -3.59
N ASN A 126 3.02 -9.75 -4.70
CA ASN A 126 3.27 -11.19 -4.70
C ASN A 126 4.66 -11.54 -4.17
N LYS A 127 5.70 -10.79 -4.55
CA LYS A 127 7.07 -10.99 -4.05
C LYS A 127 7.17 -10.75 -2.55
N PHE A 128 6.51 -9.71 -2.03
CA PHE A 128 6.51 -9.40 -0.60
C PHE A 128 5.77 -10.45 0.23
N GLU A 129 4.61 -10.89 -0.24
CA GLU A 129 3.84 -11.95 0.40
C GLU A 129 4.61 -13.27 0.44
N LYS A 130 5.27 -13.62 -0.67
CA LYS A 130 6.16 -14.79 -0.72
C LYS A 130 7.30 -14.67 0.28
N LEU A 131 7.96 -13.50 0.34
CA LEU A 131 9.06 -13.26 1.28
C LEU A 131 8.61 -13.44 2.74
N ILE A 132 7.41 -12.96 3.08
CA ILE A 132 6.81 -13.16 4.41
C ILE A 132 6.46 -14.63 4.65
N ALA A 133 5.91 -15.32 3.64
CA ALA A 133 5.54 -16.72 3.74
C ALA A 133 6.76 -17.62 3.99
N ASP A 134 7.85 -17.38 3.26
CA ASP A 134 9.11 -18.13 3.39
C ASP A 134 9.71 -17.94 4.80
N TYR A 135 9.68 -16.71 5.34
CA TYR A 135 10.09 -16.45 6.72
C TYR A 135 9.19 -17.15 7.75
N ASN A 136 7.86 -17.06 7.60
CA ASN A 136 6.92 -17.70 8.52
C ASN A 136 6.99 -19.23 8.50
N ALA A 137 7.37 -19.82 7.35
CA ALA A 137 7.62 -21.25 7.20
C ALA A 137 8.94 -21.71 7.84
N GLY A 138 9.78 -20.79 8.33
CA GLY A 138 11.10 -21.08 8.88
C GLY A 138 12.14 -21.41 7.81
N ALA A 139 11.91 -21.02 6.55
CA ALA A 139 12.85 -21.25 5.46
C ALA A 139 14.09 -20.32 5.53
N MET A 140 14.02 -19.26 6.34
CA MET A 140 15.13 -18.33 6.56
C MET A 140 15.16 -17.79 7.99
N ASP A 141 16.36 -17.47 8.46
CA ASP A 141 16.56 -16.84 9.76
C ASP A 141 16.21 -15.34 9.73
N VAL A 142 15.99 -14.76 10.92
CA VAL A 142 15.66 -13.33 11.08
C VAL A 142 16.69 -12.40 10.45
N ASP A 143 17.97 -12.77 10.48
CA ASP A 143 19.06 -11.99 9.90
C ASP A 143 19.01 -12.00 8.37
N ILE A 144 18.66 -13.15 7.77
CA ILE A 144 18.48 -13.30 6.32
C ILE A 144 17.23 -12.54 5.87
N PHE A 145 16.12 -12.72 6.60
CA PHE A 145 14.87 -12.02 6.30
C PHE A 145 15.04 -10.50 6.37
N PHE A 146 15.81 -9.98 7.33
CA PHE A 146 16.12 -8.55 7.39
C PHE A 146 16.87 -8.07 6.14
N VAL A 147 17.88 -8.81 5.67
CA VAL A 147 18.63 -8.48 4.44
C VAL A 147 17.71 -8.50 3.22
N GLU A 148 16.83 -9.49 3.10
CA GLU A 148 15.84 -9.57 2.02
C GLU A 148 14.84 -8.40 2.07
N LEU A 149 14.37 -8.00 3.26
CA LEU A 149 13.50 -6.81 3.41
C LEU A 149 14.22 -5.53 2.97
N ILE A 150 15.51 -5.39 3.25
CA ILE A 150 16.33 -4.26 2.77
C ILE A 150 16.47 -4.30 1.24
N SER A 151 16.76 -5.47 0.68
CA SER A 151 16.83 -5.65 -0.78
C SER A 151 15.50 -5.29 -1.46
N PHE A 152 14.40 -5.75 -0.89
CA PHE A 152 13.05 -5.42 -1.35
C PHE A 152 12.78 -3.91 -1.27
N ALA A 153 13.14 -3.26 -0.17
CA ALA A 153 13.01 -1.82 0.00
C ALA A 153 13.76 -1.02 -1.09
N ARG A 154 14.97 -1.47 -1.48
CA ARG A 154 15.73 -0.85 -2.58
C ARG A 154 15.01 -0.99 -3.91
N SER A 155 14.50 -2.19 -4.22
CA SER A 155 13.76 -2.43 -5.46
C SER A 155 12.47 -1.59 -5.53
N MET A 156 11.79 -1.37 -4.41
CA MET A 156 10.63 -0.48 -4.34
C MET A 156 11.01 0.99 -4.58
N ASN A 157 12.13 1.44 -4.03
CA ASN A 157 12.61 2.80 -4.23
C ASN A 157 13.00 3.06 -5.69
N GLU A 158 13.65 2.09 -6.35
CA GLU A 158 13.92 2.16 -7.79
C GLU A 158 12.63 2.27 -8.61
N GLU A 159 11.61 1.48 -8.25
CA GLU A 159 10.30 1.52 -8.90
C GLU A 159 9.57 2.85 -8.68
N GLU A 160 9.63 3.42 -7.47
CA GLU A 160 9.05 4.73 -7.15
C GLU A 160 9.76 5.86 -7.91
N GLN A 161 11.07 5.72 -8.15
CA GLN A 161 11.85 6.67 -8.96
C GLN A 161 11.65 6.49 -10.46
N ARG A 162 10.99 5.41 -10.91
CA ARG A 162 10.84 5.12 -12.34
C ARG A 162 10.07 6.22 -13.06
N GLY A 163 9.04 6.80 -12.45
CA GLY A 163 8.29 7.93 -13.03
C GLY A 163 9.21 9.11 -13.38
N VAL A 164 10.11 9.46 -12.44
CA VAL A 164 11.11 10.51 -12.66
C VAL A 164 12.07 10.14 -13.79
N SER A 165 12.56 8.90 -13.81
CA SER A 165 13.48 8.42 -14.85
C SER A 165 12.85 8.40 -16.25
N GLU A 166 11.55 8.13 -16.33
CA GLU A 166 10.81 8.09 -17.59
C GLU A 166 10.25 9.45 -18.01
N ASN A 167 10.43 10.49 -17.17
CA ASN A 167 9.84 11.83 -17.30
C ASN A 167 8.31 11.78 -17.41
N LEU A 168 7.69 10.97 -16.53
CA LEU A 168 6.25 10.78 -16.41
C LEU A 168 5.80 11.06 -14.97
N SER A 169 4.63 11.67 -14.83
CA SER A 169 3.96 11.68 -13.52
C SER A 169 3.50 10.27 -13.14
N GLU A 170 3.19 10.05 -11.86
CA GLU A 170 2.71 8.75 -11.38
C GLU A 170 1.41 8.31 -12.10
N GLU A 171 0.57 9.29 -12.46
CA GLU A 171 -0.65 9.05 -13.23
C GLU A 171 -0.35 8.58 -14.65
N GLU A 172 0.56 9.27 -15.32
CA GLU A 172 1.00 8.96 -16.69
C GLU A 172 1.72 7.61 -16.74
N LEU A 173 2.50 7.30 -15.71
CA LEU A 173 3.21 6.04 -15.59
C LEU A 173 2.24 4.85 -15.47
N ALA A 174 1.13 5.00 -14.75
CA ALA A 174 0.11 3.96 -14.66
C ALA A 174 -0.53 3.67 -16.01
N VAL A 175 -0.86 4.71 -16.80
CA VAL A 175 -1.39 4.55 -18.17
C VAL A 175 -0.34 3.90 -19.08
N PHE A 176 0.90 4.38 -19.02
CA PHE A 176 2.01 3.83 -19.79
C PHE A 176 2.25 2.34 -19.49
N ASP A 177 2.16 1.93 -18.23
CA ASP A 177 2.31 0.53 -17.82
C ASP A 177 1.17 -0.37 -18.32
N ILE A 178 -0.06 0.14 -18.34
CA ILE A 178 -1.20 -0.59 -18.89
C ILE A 178 -0.98 -0.85 -20.38
N LEU A 179 -0.45 0.14 -21.09
CA LEU A 179 -0.15 0.03 -22.52
C LEU A 179 1.02 -0.91 -22.80
N THR A 180 2.03 -0.96 -21.94
CA THR A 180 3.29 -1.68 -22.24
C THR A 180 3.33 -3.12 -21.74
N ARG A 181 2.43 -3.55 -20.85
CA ARG A 181 2.38 -4.93 -20.32
C ARG A 181 1.49 -5.87 -21.16
N PRO A 182 1.75 -7.19 -21.25
CA PRO A 182 2.95 -7.88 -20.79
C PRO A 182 4.11 -7.64 -21.77
N ASN A 183 5.09 -6.85 -21.34
CA ASN A 183 6.33 -6.48 -22.03
C ASN A 183 6.28 -6.53 -23.57
N ILE A 184 5.71 -5.49 -24.18
CA ILE A 184 5.69 -5.34 -25.63
C ILE A 184 7.08 -4.93 -26.11
N GLN A 185 7.61 -5.63 -27.11
CA GLN A 185 8.86 -5.26 -27.76
C GLN A 185 8.64 -3.97 -28.55
N MET A 186 9.33 -2.90 -28.15
CA MET A 186 9.24 -1.59 -28.81
C MET A 186 10.63 -0.99 -28.94
N ASN A 187 10.86 -0.26 -30.02
CA ASN A 187 12.04 0.57 -30.17
C ASN A 187 11.91 1.89 -29.36
N LYS A 188 12.99 2.68 -29.31
CA LYS A 188 13.01 3.93 -28.53
C LYS A 188 11.98 4.96 -29.02
N ALA A 189 11.75 5.06 -30.33
CA ALA A 189 10.79 6.01 -30.89
C ALA A 189 9.34 5.60 -30.57
N GLU A 190 9.03 4.30 -30.67
CA GLU A 190 7.73 3.74 -30.30
C GLU A 190 7.46 3.93 -28.81
N ARG A 191 8.45 3.70 -27.95
CA ARG A 191 8.34 3.95 -26.51
C ARG A 191 8.00 5.41 -26.22
N GLU A 192 8.69 6.35 -26.86
CA GLU A 192 8.43 7.78 -26.69
C GLU A 192 7.05 8.19 -27.21
N GLN A 193 6.60 7.59 -28.31
CA GLN A 193 5.25 7.78 -28.83
C GLN A 193 4.19 7.32 -27.81
N VAL A 194 4.36 6.15 -27.20
CA VAL A 194 3.44 5.64 -26.16
C VAL A 194 3.41 6.57 -24.94
N LYS A 195 4.56 7.14 -24.54
CA LYS A 195 4.61 8.16 -23.47
C LYS A 195 3.81 9.41 -23.81
N ASN A 196 4.00 9.94 -25.02
CA ASN A 196 3.28 11.14 -25.46
C ASN A 196 1.78 10.90 -25.52
N VAL A 197 1.35 9.73 -26.02
CA VAL A 197 -0.07 9.31 -26.01
C VAL A 197 -0.61 9.23 -24.58
N SER A 198 0.17 8.68 -23.63
CA SER A 198 -0.23 8.58 -22.22
C SER A 198 -0.45 9.96 -21.57
N LYS A 199 0.45 10.92 -21.87
CA LYS A 199 0.33 12.32 -21.41
C LYS A 199 -0.89 13.00 -22.01
N GLU A 200 -0.99 12.97 -23.33
CA GLU A 200 -2.09 13.61 -24.06
C GLU A 200 -3.45 13.09 -23.59
N LEU A 201 -3.58 11.77 -23.41
CA LEU A 201 -4.83 11.16 -22.96
C LEU A 201 -5.28 11.75 -21.62
N LEU A 202 -4.39 11.80 -20.64
CA LEU A 202 -4.73 12.31 -19.31
C LEU A 202 -5.02 13.81 -19.32
N GLU A 203 -4.29 14.59 -20.11
CA GLU A 203 -4.55 16.02 -20.31
C GLU A 203 -5.95 16.25 -20.90
N THR A 204 -6.30 15.58 -22.00
CA THR A 204 -7.61 15.72 -22.65
C THR A 204 -8.74 15.25 -21.75
N LEU A 205 -8.58 14.09 -21.08
CA LEU A 205 -9.60 13.57 -20.18
C LEU A 205 -9.87 14.52 -19.01
N LYS A 206 -8.82 15.04 -18.37
CA LYS A 206 -8.96 15.98 -17.24
C LYS A 206 -9.53 17.33 -17.65
N ALA A 207 -9.18 17.83 -18.84
CA ALA A 207 -9.65 19.11 -19.33
C ALA A 207 -11.14 19.06 -19.74
N GLU A 208 -11.58 17.98 -20.39
CA GLU A 208 -12.85 18.00 -21.12
C GLU A 208 -13.88 16.96 -20.67
N ARG A 209 -13.44 15.82 -20.10
CA ARG A 209 -14.31 14.63 -19.96
C ARG A 209 -14.58 14.23 -18.52
N LEU A 210 -13.61 14.40 -17.62
CA LEU A 210 -13.71 14.05 -16.20
C LEU A 210 -14.38 15.16 -15.38
N VAL A 211 -15.57 15.58 -15.83
CA VAL A 211 -16.45 16.49 -15.09
C VAL A 211 -17.02 15.80 -13.85
N LEU A 212 -17.59 16.57 -12.92
CA LEU A 212 -18.23 16.02 -11.72
C LEU A 212 -19.31 15.01 -12.11
N ASP A 213 -19.32 13.86 -11.44
CA ASP A 213 -20.29 12.77 -11.67
C ASP A 213 -20.32 12.19 -13.11
N TRP A 214 -19.24 12.30 -13.88
CA TRP A 214 -19.15 11.78 -15.25
C TRP A 214 -19.50 10.28 -15.36
N ARG A 215 -19.35 9.51 -14.27
CA ARG A 215 -19.68 8.08 -14.20
C ARG A 215 -21.18 7.78 -14.20
N LYS A 216 -22.04 8.74 -13.81
CA LYS A 216 -23.49 8.51 -13.66
C LYS A 216 -24.20 8.45 -15.01
N GLN A 217 -23.89 9.36 -15.92
CA GLN A 217 -24.59 9.44 -17.20
C GLN A 217 -23.95 8.52 -18.25
N GLN A 218 -24.78 7.90 -19.10
CA GLN A 218 -24.27 7.04 -20.18
C GLN A 218 -23.53 7.87 -21.25
N LYS A 219 -24.00 9.08 -21.53
CA LYS A 219 -23.40 9.99 -22.53
C LYS A 219 -21.97 10.39 -22.16
N THR A 220 -21.71 10.74 -20.90
CA THR A 220 -20.38 11.12 -20.41
C THR A 220 -19.43 9.93 -20.37
N ARG A 221 -19.90 8.75 -19.95
CA ARG A 221 -19.13 7.50 -20.02
C ARG A 221 -18.72 7.15 -21.45
N ALA A 222 -19.66 7.23 -22.39
CA ALA A 222 -19.38 7.01 -23.81
C ALA A 222 -18.37 8.03 -24.34
N SER A 223 -18.50 9.31 -23.96
CA SER A 223 -17.56 10.36 -24.34
C SER A 223 -16.12 10.11 -23.85
N VAL A 224 -15.96 9.62 -22.61
CA VAL A 224 -14.66 9.18 -22.09
C VAL A 224 -14.10 8.02 -22.91
N LEU A 225 -14.90 6.99 -23.17
CA LEU A 225 -14.47 5.83 -23.96
C LEU A 225 -14.06 6.22 -25.40
N THR A 226 -14.83 7.09 -26.05
CA THR A 226 -14.50 7.62 -27.37
C THR A 226 -13.19 8.40 -27.33
N THR A 227 -13.01 9.28 -26.34
CA THR A 227 -11.75 10.04 -26.17
C THR A 227 -10.55 9.12 -25.98
N ILE A 228 -10.70 8.04 -25.19
CA ILE A 228 -9.65 7.03 -25.04
C ILE A 228 -9.29 6.42 -26.39
N ARG A 229 -10.28 5.97 -27.17
CA ARG A 229 -10.03 5.38 -28.50
C ARG A 229 -9.36 6.37 -29.45
N ASP A 230 -9.91 7.58 -29.56
CA ASP A 230 -9.41 8.62 -30.47
C ASP A 230 -7.95 9.00 -30.14
N THR A 231 -7.58 9.03 -28.86
CA THR A 231 -6.18 9.29 -28.45
C THR A 231 -5.29 8.06 -28.68
N LEU A 232 -5.79 6.85 -28.40
CA LEU A 232 -5.04 5.62 -28.60
C LEU A 232 -4.81 5.28 -30.08
N ASP A 233 -5.61 5.82 -31.01
CA ASP A 233 -5.38 5.68 -32.45
C ASP A 233 -4.03 6.24 -32.91
N LYS A 234 -3.40 7.08 -32.07
CA LYS A 234 -2.05 7.61 -32.27
C LYS A 234 -0.95 6.67 -31.80
N LEU A 235 -1.27 5.49 -31.28
CA LEU A 235 -0.27 4.49 -30.88
C LEU A 235 0.50 3.94 -32.10
N PRO A 236 1.73 3.46 -31.90
CA PRO A 236 2.49 2.83 -32.97
C PRO A 236 1.79 1.58 -33.52
N GLY A 237 2.03 1.25 -34.79
CA GLY A 237 1.41 0.10 -35.48
C GLY A 237 1.75 -1.29 -34.93
N ILE A 238 2.56 -1.37 -33.87
CA ILE A 238 2.79 -2.60 -33.09
C ILE A 238 1.54 -3.05 -32.31
N PHE A 239 0.60 -2.12 -32.06
CA PHE A 239 -0.67 -2.42 -31.42
C PHE A 239 -1.67 -3.00 -32.44
N GLN A 240 -1.65 -4.33 -32.58
CA GLN A 240 -2.65 -5.06 -33.35
C GLN A 240 -4.06 -4.84 -32.79
N LYS A 241 -5.08 -5.04 -33.62
CA LYS A 241 -6.47 -4.70 -33.31
C LYS A 241 -6.96 -5.30 -31.99
N GLU A 242 -6.68 -6.58 -31.76
CA GLU A 242 -7.11 -7.30 -30.56
C GLU A 242 -6.45 -6.71 -29.30
N MET A 243 -5.14 -6.45 -29.37
CA MET A 243 -4.39 -5.83 -28.27
C MET A 243 -4.83 -4.39 -28.02
N TYR A 244 -5.09 -3.62 -29.08
CA TYR A 244 -5.60 -2.26 -29.00
C TYR A 244 -6.95 -2.21 -28.27
N GLU A 245 -7.89 -3.09 -28.63
CA GLU A 245 -9.21 -3.17 -28.00
C GLU A 245 -9.11 -3.52 -26.51
N GLU A 246 -8.24 -4.48 -26.18
CA GLU A 246 -7.93 -4.82 -24.78
C GLU A 246 -7.34 -3.63 -24.01
N LYS A 247 -6.37 -2.91 -24.61
CA LYS A 247 -5.76 -1.72 -23.99
C LYS A 247 -6.76 -0.60 -23.73
N CYS A 248 -7.66 -0.35 -24.68
CA CYS A 248 -8.73 0.62 -24.50
C CYS A 248 -9.60 0.29 -23.29
N GLU A 249 -10.00 -0.98 -23.15
CA GLU A 249 -10.82 -1.42 -22.03
C GLU A 249 -10.07 -1.32 -20.69
N LEU A 250 -8.82 -1.79 -20.64
CA LEU A 250 -8.01 -1.71 -19.42
C LEU A 250 -7.78 -0.26 -18.97
N ILE A 251 -7.53 0.66 -19.91
CA ILE A 251 -7.41 2.09 -19.61
C ILE A 251 -8.75 2.64 -19.14
N TYR A 252 -9.85 2.34 -19.82
CA TYR A 252 -11.17 2.81 -19.41
C TYR A 252 -11.51 2.36 -17.98
N GLN A 253 -11.27 1.08 -17.65
CA GLN A 253 -11.45 0.55 -16.30
C GLN A 253 -10.55 1.26 -15.28
N HIS A 254 -9.28 1.49 -15.61
CA HIS A 254 -8.37 2.24 -14.75
C HIS A 254 -8.90 3.66 -14.49
N ILE A 255 -9.32 4.39 -15.52
CA ILE A 255 -9.86 5.73 -15.39
C ILE A 255 -11.16 5.73 -14.56
N TYR A 256 -12.05 4.77 -14.79
CA TYR A 256 -13.32 4.65 -14.09
C TYR A 256 -13.15 4.41 -12.58
N ASP A 257 -12.21 3.54 -12.22
CA ASP A 257 -11.91 3.22 -10.82
C ASP A 257 -11.18 4.36 -10.10
N THR A 258 -10.33 5.08 -10.83
CA THR A 258 -9.35 6.00 -10.24
C THR A 258 -9.87 7.44 -10.15
N TYR A 259 -10.69 7.88 -11.11
CA TYR A 259 -11.11 9.28 -11.23
C TYR A 259 -12.61 9.43 -10.96
N GLU A 260 -12.94 10.09 -9.85
CA GLU A 260 -14.30 10.58 -9.62
C GLU A 260 -14.57 11.87 -10.39
N SER A 261 -13.55 12.72 -10.48
CA SER A 261 -13.50 13.94 -11.28
C SER A 261 -12.05 14.26 -11.64
N SER A 262 -11.82 15.33 -12.40
CA SER A 262 -10.47 15.82 -12.70
C SER A 262 -9.67 16.24 -11.45
N THR A 263 -10.36 16.60 -10.35
CA THR A 263 -9.75 17.04 -9.09
C THR A 263 -9.73 15.97 -8.01
N THR A 264 -10.65 15.00 -8.05
CA THR A 264 -10.79 13.95 -7.04
C THR A 264 -10.35 12.61 -7.61
N ASN A 265 -9.13 12.18 -7.28
CA ASN A 265 -8.53 10.92 -7.74
C ASN A 265 -7.47 10.41 -6.74
N ILE A 266 -6.97 9.18 -6.94
CA ILE A 266 -6.05 8.52 -5.98
C ILE A 266 -4.62 9.09 -5.97
N TYR A 267 -4.29 9.97 -6.91
CA TYR A 267 -2.95 10.55 -7.06
C TYR A 267 -2.81 11.92 -6.40
N LYS A 268 -3.92 12.51 -5.92
CA LYS A 268 -3.99 13.82 -5.27
C LYS A 268 -4.54 13.74 -3.86
#